data_AF-B2L417-F1
#
_entry.id   AF-B2L417-F1
#
_cell.length_a   1.000
_cell.length_b   1.000
_cell.length_c   1.000
_cell.angle_alpha   90.00
_cell.angle_beta   90.00
_cell.angle_gamma   90.00
#
_symmetry.space_group_name_H-M   'P 1'
#
loop_
_entity.id
_entity.type
_entity.pdbx_description
1 polymer ?
#
loop_
_entity_poly.entity_id
_entity_poly.type
_entity_poly.pdbx_seq_one_letter_code
_entity_poly.pdbx_strand_id
1 'polypeptide(L)'
;SLFHIVNGVEKKIQLTKKGIAWWTDKNVKFKNPSGNTSNLEAIFSGTTKPINWKNTVYELDPSDPENNGFINEDFIVWMRTAALPTFRKLYRLIEKTDATYPALEPGNYSLYIEYNYPVLSFGGRKRMILSTISWMG
;
A
#
# COMPACT_ATOMS: atom_id res chain seq x y z
N SER A 1 2.08 -10.32 3.60
CA SER A 1 0.84 -11.01 3.99
C SER A 1 0.84 -11.29 5.48
N LEU A 2 -0.30 -11.12 6.16
CA LEU A 2 -0.47 -11.36 7.60
C LEU A 2 -1.39 -12.56 7.82
N PHE A 3 -1.04 -13.42 8.77
CA PHE A 3 -1.80 -14.62 9.11
C PHE A 3 -1.93 -14.78 10.62
N HIS A 4 -3.10 -15.23 11.10
CA HIS A 4 -3.34 -15.66 12.47
C HIS A 4 -3.13 -17.17 12.57
N ILE A 5 -2.41 -17.63 13.58
CA ILE A 5 -2.08 -19.04 13.78
C ILE A 5 -3.09 -19.64 14.76
N VAL A 6 -3.93 -20.55 14.28
CA VAL A 6 -4.96 -21.23 15.09
C VAL A 6 -4.72 -22.74 15.03
N ASN A 7 -4.37 -23.36 16.17
CA ASN A 7 -4.05 -24.79 16.25
C ASN A 7 -3.01 -25.27 15.21
N GLY A 8 -2.01 -24.43 14.93
CA GLY A 8 -0.96 -24.72 13.93
C GLY A 8 -1.36 -24.43 12.47
N VAL A 9 -2.58 -23.99 12.21
CA VAL A 9 -3.05 -23.61 10.87
C VAL A 9 -3.00 -22.10 10.69
N GLU A 10 -2.44 -21.64 9.56
CA GLU A 10 -2.39 -20.21 9.22
C GLU A 10 -3.68 -19.75 8.54
N LYS A 11 -4.41 -18.84 9.20
CA LYS A 11 -5.60 -18.16 8.66
C LYS A 11 -5.22 -16.76 8.17
N LYS A 12 -5.41 -16.50 6.87
CA LYS A 12 -5.07 -15.21 6.25
C LYS A 12 -5.93 -14.08 6.83
N ILE A 13 -5.27 -13.00 7.26
CA ILE A 13 -5.91 -11.74 7.62
C ILE A 13 -6.09 -10.90 6.35
N GLN A 14 -7.31 -10.41 6.13
CA GLN A 14 -7.59 -9.51 5.01
C GLN A 14 -7.02 -8.12 5.30
N LEU A 15 -6.28 -7.60 4.33
CA LEU A 15 -5.60 -6.32 4.41
C LEU A 15 -6.17 -5.40 3.33
N THR A 16 -6.84 -4.31 3.72
CA THR A 16 -7.38 -3.34 2.78
C THR A 16 -6.26 -2.47 2.21
N LYS A 17 -6.23 -2.35 0.88
CA LYS A 17 -5.29 -1.53 0.10
C LYS A 17 -5.84 -0.15 -0.30
N LYS A 18 -7.16 0.04 -0.27
CA LYS A 18 -7.84 1.32 -0.53
C LYS A 18 -8.08 2.11 0.75
N GLY A 19 -8.28 3.42 0.63
CA GLY A 19 -8.53 4.30 1.76
C GLY A 19 -7.30 4.60 2.62
N ILE A 20 -6.10 4.38 2.08
CA ILE A 20 -4.81 4.66 2.74
C ILE A 20 -4.23 6.02 2.34
N ALA A 21 -4.65 6.57 1.20
CA ALA A 21 -4.29 7.90 0.76
C ALA A 21 -5.34 8.95 1.18
N TRP A 22 -4.91 10.20 1.32
CA TRP A 22 -5.83 11.30 1.56
C TRP A 22 -6.76 11.49 0.37
N TRP A 23 -8.03 11.78 0.66
CA TRP A 23 -9.06 11.94 -0.36
C TRP A 23 -8.67 12.99 -1.42
N THR A 24 -8.11 14.13 -1.00
CA THR A 24 -7.69 15.19 -1.93
C THR A 24 -6.50 14.78 -2.80
N ASP A 25 -5.56 13.98 -2.28
CA ASP A 25 -4.48 13.49 -3.12
C ASP A 25 -5.01 12.53 -4.19
N LYS A 26 -5.86 11.59 -3.79
CA LYS A 26 -6.44 10.61 -4.71
C LYS A 26 -7.39 11.21 -5.73
N ASN A 27 -8.26 12.13 -5.31
CA ASN A 27 -9.37 12.60 -6.15
C ASN A 27 -9.11 13.93 -6.85
N VAL A 28 -8.09 14.70 -6.42
CA VAL A 28 -7.81 16.02 -6.99
C VAL A 28 -6.39 16.09 -7.55
N LYS A 29 -5.38 15.84 -6.71
CA LYS A 29 -3.98 16.12 -7.05
C LYS A 29 -3.37 15.11 -8.03
N PHE A 30 -3.56 13.83 -7.79
CA PHE A 30 -3.03 12.77 -8.65
C PHE A 30 -4.09 12.34 -9.66
N LYS A 31 -3.70 12.27 -10.94
CA LYS A 31 -4.56 11.84 -12.03
C LYS A 31 -3.75 11.03 -13.03
N ASN A 32 -4.38 10.00 -13.59
CA ASN A 32 -3.86 9.39 -14.81
C ASN A 32 -4.05 10.36 -15.98
N PRO A 33 -3.15 10.34 -16.98
CA PRO A 33 -3.34 11.15 -18.18
C PRO A 33 -4.67 10.79 -18.85
N SER A 34 -5.34 11.79 -19.40
CA SER A 34 -6.50 11.55 -20.26
C SER A 34 -6.04 11.00 -21.61
N GLY A 35 -6.83 10.13 -22.20
CA GLY A 35 -6.58 9.59 -23.52
C GLY A 35 -7.87 9.12 -24.18
N ASN A 36 -7.78 8.73 -25.45
CA ASN A 36 -8.93 8.26 -26.23
C ASN A 36 -9.38 6.84 -25.84
N THR A 37 -8.66 6.16 -24.94
CA THR A 37 -8.95 4.80 -24.51
C THR A 37 -8.88 4.70 -22.99
N SER A 38 -9.49 3.67 -22.42
CA SER A 38 -9.34 3.32 -20.99
C SER A 38 -8.11 2.46 -20.71
N ASN A 39 -7.37 2.03 -21.74
CA ASN A 39 -6.17 1.21 -21.57
C ASN A 39 -4.98 2.09 -21.17
N LEU A 40 -4.55 1.97 -19.91
CA LEU A 40 -3.42 2.73 -19.38
C LEU A 40 -2.11 2.46 -20.16
N GLU A 41 -1.86 1.23 -20.61
CA GLU A 41 -0.65 0.92 -21.37
C GLU A 41 -0.57 1.74 -22.67
N ALA A 42 -1.70 1.87 -23.38
CA ALA A 42 -1.78 2.68 -24.58
C ALA A 42 -1.61 4.18 -24.29
N ILE A 43 -2.18 4.67 -23.18
CA ILE A 43 -2.04 6.06 -22.73
C ILE A 43 -0.58 6.41 -22.41
N PHE A 44 0.15 5.48 -21.79
CA PHE A 44 1.55 5.65 -21.42
C PHE A 44 2.53 5.28 -22.55
N SER A 45 2.04 5.03 -23.77
CA SER A 45 2.89 4.74 -24.92
C SER A 45 3.92 5.85 -25.17
N GLY A 46 5.16 5.47 -25.45
CA GLY A 46 6.29 6.40 -25.61
C GLY A 46 6.93 6.86 -24.30
N THR A 47 6.44 6.40 -23.14
CA THR A 47 7.11 6.59 -21.85
C THR A 47 7.87 5.33 -21.42
N THR A 48 8.77 5.46 -20.45
CA THR A 48 9.47 4.31 -19.85
C THR A 48 9.37 4.35 -18.33
N LYS A 49 9.44 3.18 -17.70
CA LYS A 49 9.43 3.06 -16.25
C LYS A 49 10.72 3.65 -15.64
N PRO A 50 10.67 4.12 -14.38
CA PRO A 50 11.88 4.48 -13.66
C PRO A 50 12.86 3.31 -13.55
N ILE A 51 14.15 3.61 -13.50
CA ILE A 51 15.25 2.63 -13.55
C ILE A 51 15.10 1.53 -12.49
N ASN A 52 14.71 1.90 -11.26
CA ASN A 52 14.61 0.96 -10.13
C ASN A 52 13.23 0.29 -10.01
N TRP A 53 12.32 0.50 -10.97
CA TRP A 53 11.00 -0.12 -10.93
C TRP A 53 11.02 -1.46 -11.66
N LYS A 54 10.45 -2.50 -11.05
CA LYS A 54 10.29 -3.81 -11.70
C LYS A 54 9.19 -3.75 -12.77
N ASN A 55 8.05 -3.17 -12.40
CA ASN A 55 6.87 -3.02 -13.26
C ASN A 55 6.69 -1.55 -13.64
N THR A 56 5.94 -1.28 -14.70
CA THR A 56 5.54 0.07 -15.09
C THR A 56 4.43 0.60 -14.19
N VAL A 57 4.14 1.91 -14.30
CA VAL A 57 3.13 2.56 -13.44
C VAL A 57 1.70 2.05 -13.66
N TYR A 58 1.40 1.58 -14.86
CA TYR A 58 0.11 1.00 -15.23
C TYR A 58 0.02 -0.50 -14.93
N GLU A 59 1.04 -1.09 -14.31
CA GLU A 59 1.09 -2.47 -13.85
C GLU A 59 1.15 -2.56 -12.30
N LEU A 60 0.91 -1.46 -11.59
CA LEU A 60 0.96 -1.42 -10.13
C LEU A 60 -0.22 -2.17 -9.49
N ASP A 61 -1.41 -2.11 -10.09
CA ASP A 61 -2.57 -2.90 -9.66
C ASP A 61 -3.46 -3.27 -10.86
N PRO A 62 -3.07 -4.27 -11.67
CA PRO A 62 -3.84 -4.66 -12.86
C PRO A 62 -5.25 -5.19 -12.55
N SER A 63 -5.47 -5.62 -11.29
CA SER A 63 -6.76 -6.13 -10.83
C SER A 63 -7.79 -5.05 -10.52
N ASP A 64 -7.34 -3.79 -10.39
CA ASP A 64 -8.17 -2.70 -9.87
C ASP A 64 -7.87 -1.38 -10.60
N PRO A 65 -8.62 -1.07 -11.66
CA PRO A 65 -8.41 0.15 -12.45
C PRO A 65 -8.49 1.45 -11.62
N GLU A 66 -9.31 1.46 -10.56
CA GLU A 66 -9.48 2.60 -9.63
C GLU A 66 -8.33 2.74 -8.62
N ASN A 67 -7.32 1.88 -8.71
CA ASN A 67 -6.12 1.88 -7.88
C ASN A 67 -4.85 1.62 -8.72
N ASN A 68 -4.83 2.01 -9.99
CA ASN A 68 -3.71 1.76 -10.90
C ASN A 68 -3.21 3.05 -11.59
N GLY A 69 -1.98 3.03 -12.10
CA GLY A 69 -1.35 4.25 -12.62
C GLY A 69 -0.94 5.21 -11.50
N PHE A 70 -0.94 6.52 -11.80
CA PHE A 70 -0.61 7.57 -10.83
C PHE A 70 -1.63 7.73 -9.71
N ILE A 71 -2.83 7.16 -9.84
CA ILE A 71 -3.85 7.16 -8.79
C ILE A 71 -3.73 5.97 -7.82
N ASN A 72 -2.75 5.08 -8.01
CA ASN A 72 -2.47 3.99 -7.09
C ASN A 72 -2.14 4.53 -5.69
N GLU A 73 -2.87 4.07 -4.66
CA GLU A 73 -2.76 4.66 -3.33
C GLU A 73 -1.41 4.38 -2.65
N ASP A 74 -0.79 3.23 -2.89
CA ASP A 74 0.57 2.94 -2.39
C ASP A 74 1.58 3.93 -2.96
N PHE A 75 1.49 4.20 -4.26
CA PHE A 75 2.30 5.22 -4.93
C PHE A 75 2.04 6.61 -4.34
N ILE A 76 0.77 7.02 -4.18
CA ILE A 76 0.42 8.33 -3.61
C ILE A 76 0.98 8.50 -2.19
N VAL A 77 0.83 7.48 -1.33
CA VAL A 77 1.36 7.50 0.03
C VAL A 77 2.89 7.62 0.03
N TRP A 78 3.57 6.94 -0.91
CA TRP A 78 5.01 7.08 -1.08
C TRP A 78 5.42 8.50 -1.49
N MET A 79 4.71 9.09 -2.45
CA MET A 79 4.99 10.42 -3.01
C MET A 79 4.74 11.58 -2.04
N ARG A 80 3.98 11.40 -0.95
CA ARG A 80 3.95 12.40 0.13
C ARG A 80 5.27 12.38 0.90
N THR A 81 6.15 13.33 0.61
CA THR A 81 7.42 13.52 1.32
C THR A 81 7.22 13.66 2.82
N ALA A 82 8.00 12.93 3.61
CA ALA A 82 8.01 13.08 5.06
C ALA A 82 8.94 14.22 5.48
N ALA A 83 8.59 14.92 6.56
CA ALA A 83 9.39 16.04 7.06
C ALA A 83 10.68 15.60 7.80
N LEU A 84 10.75 14.34 8.23
CA LEU A 84 11.84 13.80 9.06
C LEU A 84 12.47 12.56 8.41
N PRO A 85 13.77 12.27 8.68
CA PRO A 85 14.46 11.12 8.12
C PRO A 85 13.95 9.78 8.65
N THR A 86 13.39 9.77 9.87
CA THR A 86 12.65 8.62 10.40
C THR A 86 11.16 8.89 10.22
N PHE A 87 10.52 8.12 9.35
CA PHE A 87 9.11 8.28 9.04
C PHE A 87 8.40 6.93 8.95
N ARG A 88 7.07 6.97 9.12
CA ARG A 88 6.18 5.85 8.83
C ARG A 88 5.25 6.24 7.70
N LYS A 89 4.89 5.26 6.88
CA LYS A 89 3.89 5.40 5.81
C LYS A 89 2.86 4.30 6.00
N LEU A 90 1.59 4.65 5.86
CA LEU A 90 0.50 3.68 5.97
C LEU A 90 0.60 2.71 4.80
N TYR A 91 0.57 1.40 5.09
CA TYR A 91 0.60 0.38 4.05
C TYR A 91 -0.77 -0.25 3.87
N ARG A 92 -1.35 -0.84 4.92
CA ARG A 92 -2.65 -1.51 4.84
C ARG A 92 -3.49 -1.20 6.06
N LEU A 93 -4.80 -1.33 5.91
CA LEU A 93 -5.77 -1.26 6.98
C LEU A 93 -6.31 -2.65 7.29
N ILE A 94 -6.71 -2.85 8.54
CA ILE A 94 -7.51 -4.00 8.96
C ILE A 94 -8.82 -3.42 9.44
N GLU A 95 -9.86 -3.61 8.65
CA GLU A 95 -11.18 -3.09 8.97
C GLU A 95 -11.85 -3.95 10.03
N LYS A 96 -12.43 -3.28 11.03
CA LYS A 96 -13.29 -3.95 12.00
C LYS A 96 -14.66 -4.16 11.35
N THR A 97 -14.98 -5.41 11.01
CA THR A 97 -16.22 -5.77 10.33
C THR A 97 -17.39 -5.97 11.27
N ASP A 98 -17.13 -6.40 12.51
CA ASP A 98 -18.15 -6.64 13.54
C ASP A 98 -17.84 -5.79 14.77
N ALA A 99 -18.83 -5.05 15.27
CA ALA A 99 -18.69 -4.22 16.47
C ALA A 99 -18.39 -5.06 17.73
N THR A 100 -18.89 -6.29 17.76
CA THR A 100 -18.90 -7.22 18.90
C THR A 100 -17.56 -7.91 19.09
N TYR A 101 -16.85 -8.22 18.00
CA TYR A 101 -15.57 -8.95 18.01
C TYR A 101 -14.38 -8.04 17.70
N PRO A 102 -13.20 -8.30 18.26
CA PRO A 102 -12.01 -7.54 17.90
C PRO A 102 -11.61 -7.85 16.44
N ALA A 103 -11.03 -6.86 15.75
CA ALA A 103 -10.55 -7.06 14.37
C ALA A 103 -9.40 -8.08 14.28
N LEU A 104 -8.63 -8.20 15.37
CA LEU A 104 -7.59 -9.20 15.56
C LEU A 104 -7.78 -9.85 16.93
N GLU A 105 -7.90 -11.18 16.94
CA GLU A 105 -7.97 -11.96 18.17
C GLU A 105 -6.59 -12.05 18.84
N PRO A 106 -6.51 -12.17 20.17
CA PRO A 106 -5.26 -12.45 20.85
C PRO A 106 -4.69 -13.79 20.39
N GLY A 107 -3.42 -13.82 20.00
CA GLY A 107 -2.80 -15.04 19.50
C GLY A 107 -1.47 -14.78 18.79
N ASN A 108 -0.96 -15.84 18.17
CA ASN A 108 0.29 -15.78 17.41
C ASN A 108 0.02 -15.42 15.96
N TYR A 109 0.86 -14.57 15.38
CA TYR A 109 0.72 -14.11 14.01
C TYR A 109 2.01 -14.29 13.23
N SER A 110 1.87 -14.66 11.95
CA SER A 110 2.96 -14.70 10.98
C SER A 110 2.83 -13.51 10.02
N LEU A 111 3.91 -12.75 9.86
CA LEU A 111 4.01 -11.71 8.83
C LEU A 111 5.06 -12.11 7.80
N TYR A 112 4.60 -12.33 6.57
CA TYR A 112 5.47 -12.58 5.42
C TYR A 112 5.71 -11.29 4.64
N ILE A 113 6.98 -10.94 4.46
CA ILE A 113 7.43 -9.73 3.76
C ILE A 113 8.34 -10.15 2.60
N GLU A 114 8.03 -9.66 1.40
CA GLU A 114 8.94 -9.77 0.26
C GLU A 114 10.02 -8.67 0.36
N TYR A 115 11.29 -9.06 0.46
CA TYR A 115 12.38 -8.13 0.82
C TYR A 115 12.97 -7.42 -0.42
N ASN A 116 12.21 -6.50 -1.01
CA ASN A 116 12.57 -5.88 -2.30
C ASN A 116 13.23 -4.48 -2.20
N TYR A 117 13.40 -3.93 -1.01
CA TYR A 117 13.94 -2.57 -0.81
C TYR A 117 15.23 -2.59 0.03
N PRO A 118 16.43 -2.54 -0.59
CA PRO A 118 17.69 -2.58 0.14
C PRO A 118 17.96 -1.25 0.85
N VAL A 119 18.31 -1.32 2.13
CA VAL A 119 18.61 -0.12 2.95
C VAL A 119 20.00 -0.11 3.56
N LEU A 120 20.73 -1.23 3.44
CA LEU A 120 22.01 -1.44 4.12
C LEU A 120 23.11 -0.51 3.60
N SER A 121 23.13 -0.23 2.28
CA SER A 121 24.15 0.61 1.64
C SER A 121 24.21 2.04 2.17
N PHE A 122 23.11 2.54 2.73
CA PHE A 122 23.01 3.87 3.35
C PHE A 122 22.70 3.81 4.86
N GLY A 123 22.92 2.66 5.50
CA GLY A 123 22.76 2.49 6.95
C GLY A 123 21.31 2.57 7.45
N GLY A 124 20.33 2.43 6.56
CA GLY A 124 18.91 2.50 6.91
C GLY A 124 18.40 1.28 7.68
N ARG A 125 17.28 1.44 8.37
CA ARG A 125 16.55 0.35 9.05
C ARG A 125 15.08 0.36 8.63
N LYS A 126 14.50 -0.83 8.48
CA LYS A 126 13.07 -1.01 8.18
C LYS A 126 12.36 -1.64 9.37
N ARG A 127 11.12 -1.21 9.64
CA ARG A 127 10.26 -1.75 10.69
C ARG A 127 8.82 -1.82 10.18
N MET A 128 8.08 -2.81 10.64
CA MET A 128 6.63 -2.87 10.51
C MET A 128 6.03 -2.41 11.83
N ILE A 129 5.00 -1.57 11.78
CA ILE A 129 4.27 -1.08 12.94
C ILE A 129 2.80 -1.44 12.74
N LEU A 130 2.22 -2.13 13.71
CA LEU A 130 0.79 -2.38 13.82
C LEU A 130 0.25 -1.52 14.96
N SER A 131 -0.80 -0.74 14.69
CA SER A 131 -1.38 0.19 15.66
C SER A 131 -2.86 0.33 15.42
N THR A 132 -3.61 0.58 16.50
CA THR A 132 -4.92 1.23 16.42
C THR A 132 -4.72 2.74 16.42
N ILE A 133 -5.74 3.48 15.98
CA ILE A 133 -5.76 4.94 16.05
C ILE A 133 -6.91 5.38 16.95
N SER A 134 -6.70 6.45 17.71
CA SER A 134 -7.75 7.18 18.38
C SER A 134 -8.13 8.43 17.58
N TRP A 135 -9.08 9.22 18.06
CA TRP A 135 -9.42 10.50 17.42
C TRP A 135 -8.23 11.49 17.39
N MET A 136 -7.25 11.33 18.28
CA MET A 136 -6.00 12.13 18.30
C MET A 136 -4.84 11.46 17.56
N GLY A 137 -5.10 10.36 16.85
CA GLY A 137 -4.08 9.50 16.26
C GLY A 137 -3.77 8.26 17.08
#